data_AF-A0A9D9G9N0-F1
#
_entry.id   AF-A0A9D9G9N0-F1
#
_cell.length_a   1.000
_cell.length_b   1.000
_cell.length_c   1.000
_cell.angle_alpha   90.00
_cell.angle_beta   90.00
_cell.angle_gamma   90.00
#
_symmetry.space_group_name_H-M   'P 1'
#
loop_
_entity.id
_entity.type
_entity.pdbx_description
1 polymer ?
#
loop_
_entity_poly.entity_id
_entity_poly.type
_entity_poly.pdbx_seq_one_letter_code
_entity_poly.pdbx_strand_id
1 'polypeptide(L)'
;MKTCALNIAVWLCLLSLLTMFAPSLNAQARPQSAYLQFPSDTAALYPFYQRVAQWQNTGQGRINVLHIGASHVQAGVFSHRMRWHFSHLGDTAALPSRGLIFPFSAARTNNPPYYKVRSEGTWKTTRNVYKDYDIDLGMSGIAITTQDSTARVYVKLNKDSSLLYQFSRIRLLCNAPSPSFIPLVNDSLFGTYDRATQSWTFQLTQAQDSFSLSFVENKAVKAFMTNNLMAFSDK
;
A
#
# COMPACT_ATOMS: atom_id res chain seq x y z
N MET A 1 -28.08 -7.91 26.50
CA MET A 1 -28.57 -7.71 25.11
C MET A 1 -27.60 -6.94 24.18
N LYS A 2 -26.27 -6.89 24.42
CA LYS A 2 -25.31 -6.19 23.51
C LYS A 2 -24.22 -7.08 22.88
N THR A 3 -24.18 -8.38 23.20
CA THR A 3 -23.16 -9.32 22.71
C THR A 3 -23.59 -10.16 21.50
N CYS A 4 -24.86 -10.08 21.08
CA CYS A 4 -25.38 -10.91 19.99
C CYS A 4 -25.26 -10.24 18.59
N ALA A 5 -25.31 -8.90 18.51
CA ALA A 5 -25.31 -8.18 17.24
C ALA A 5 -23.92 -8.11 16.55
N LEU A 6 -22.83 -8.16 17.33
CA LEU A 6 -21.47 -8.05 16.78
C LEU A 6 -21.03 -9.35 16.06
N ASN A 7 -21.52 -10.51 16.49
CA ASN A 7 -21.25 -11.78 15.82
C ASN A 7 -22.01 -11.93 14.49
N ILE A 8 -23.24 -11.40 14.39
CA ILE A 8 -24.04 -11.52 13.17
C ILE A 8 -23.44 -10.68 12.02
N ALA A 9 -22.87 -9.51 12.31
CA ALA A 9 -22.23 -8.67 11.29
C ALA A 9 -20.94 -9.28 10.75
N VAL A 10 -20.14 -9.96 11.59
CA VAL A 10 -18.93 -10.67 11.18
C VAL A 10 -19.28 -11.90 10.34
N TRP A 11 -20.34 -12.62 10.70
CA TRP A 11 -20.84 -13.76 9.93
C TRP A 11 -21.46 -13.35 8.59
N LEU A 12 -22.19 -12.24 8.50
CA LEU A 12 -22.70 -11.73 7.21
C LEU A 12 -21.58 -11.26 6.27
N CYS A 13 -20.51 -10.69 6.81
CA CYS A 13 -19.34 -10.28 6.02
C CYS A 13 -18.56 -11.51 5.50
N LEU A 14 -18.40 -12.55 6.33
CA LEU A 14 -17.80 -13.83 5.92
C LEU A 14 -18.69 -14.63 4.96
N LEU A 15 -20.03 -14.57 5.10
CA LEU A 15 -20.96 -15.24 4.19
C LEU A 15 -20.95 -14.58 2.81
N SER A 16 -20.81 -13.26 2.74
CA SER A 16 -20.62 -12.54 1.47
C SER A 16 -19.29 -12.85 0.78
N LEU A 17 -18.24 -13.18 1.56
CA LEU A 17 -16.97 -13.69 1.02
C LEU A 17 -17.07 -15.16 0.58
N LEU A 18 -17.83 -16.01 1.28
CA LEU A 18 -17.99 -17.43 0.90
C LEU A 18 -18.83 -17.60 -0.37
N THR A 19 -19.81 -16.72 -0.63
CA THR A 19 -20.56 -16.74 -1.89
C THR A 19 -19.73 -16.32 -3.11
N MET A 20 -18.56 -15.71 -2.91
CA MET A 20 -17.59 -15.46 -4.00
C MET A 20 -16.62 -16.63 -4.23
N PHE A 21 -16.64 -17.66 -3.38
CA PHE A 21 -15.70 -18.80 -3.42
C PHE A 21 -16.36 -20.18 -3.34
N ALA A 22 -17.69 -20.27 -3.47
CA ALA A 22 -18.31 -21.55 -3.81
C ALA A 22 -18.10 -21.80 -5.31
N PRO A 23 -17.33 -22.83 -5.73
CA PRO A 23 -17.33 -23.26 -7.12
C PRO A 23 -18.67 -23.99 -7.35
N SER A 24 -19.75 -23.22 -7.44
CA SER A 24 -20.95 -23.71 -8.10
C SER A 24 -20.61 -23.78 -9.57
N LEU A 25 -20.44 -25.03 -10.01
CA LEU A 25 -20.40 -25.45 -11.40
C LEU A 25 -21.38 -24.61 -12.24
N ASN A 26 -20.87 -24.05 -13.35
CA ASN A 26 -21.59 -23.29 -14.38
C ASN A 26 -21.68 -21.75 -14.25
N ALA A 27 -20.70 -21.09 -13.62
CA ALA A 27 -20.31 -19.77 -14.10
C ALA A 27 -19.28 -19.94 -15.23
N GLN A 28 -19.75 -20.42 -16.39
CA GLN A 28 -19.02 -20.24 -17.64
C GLN A 28 -18.88 -18.73 -17.79
N ALA A 29 -17.70 -18.18 -17.46
CA ALA A 29 -17.37 -16.81 -17.73
C ALA A 29 -17.62 -16.60 -19.22
N ARG A 30 -18.74 -15.94 -19.57
CA ARG A 30 -19.07 -15.65 -20.95
C ARG A 30 -17.90 -14.83 -21.49
N PRO A 31 -17.11 -15.31 -22.47
CA PRO A 31 -15.91 -14.60 -22.92
C PRO A 31 -16.23 -13.33 -23.73
N GLN A 32 -17.47 -12.80 -23.66
CA GLN A 32 -18.00 -11.79 -24.58
C GLN A 32 -18.32 -10.44 -23.93
N SER A 33 -18.00 -10.19 -22.66
CA SER A 33 -18.36 -8.92 -22.01
C SER A 33 -17.21 -8.16 -21.34
N ALA A 34 -15.96 -8.58 -21.53
CA ALA A 34 -14.80 -7.75 -21.19
C ALA A 34 -14.45 -6.88 -22.42
N TYR A 35 -15.00 -5.67 -22.47
CA TYR A 35 -14.57 -4.67 -23.45
C TYR A 35 -13.90 -3.50 -22.72
N LEU A 36 -12.85 -2.95 -23.33
CA LEU A 36 -12.24 -1.72 -22.85
C LEU A 36 -13.14 -0.56 -23.30
N GLN A 37 -13.83 0.05 -22.35
CA GLN A 37 -14.56 1.27 -22.60
C GLN A 37 -13.60 2.45 -22.49
N PHE A 38 -13.48 3.23 -23.57
CA PHE A 38 -12.81 4.52 -23.57
C PHE A 38 -13.89 5.60 -23.52
N PRO A 39 -14.06 6.33 -22.40
CA PRO A 39 -15.09 7.36 -22.27
C PRO A 39 -14.92 8.54 -23.23
N SER A 40 -13.72 8.70 -23.78
CA SER A 40 -13.29 9.73 -24.73
C SER A 40 -12.41 9.09 -25.82
N ASP A 41 -11.77 9.92 -26.66
CA ASP A 41 -10.73 9.42 -27.56
C ASP A 41 -9.63 8.66 -26.80
N THR A 42 -8.90 7.82 -27.53
CA THR A 42 -7.76 7.05 -27.02
C THR A 42 -6.44 7.83 -27.14
N ALA A 43 -6.44 9.07 -27.66
CA ALA A 43 -5.25 9.87 -27.87
C ALA A 43 -4.48 10.06 -26.56
N ALA A 44 -5.20 10.24 -25.46
CA ALA A 44 -4.64 10.34 -24.10
C ALA A 44 -3.84 9.10 -23.65
N LEU A 45 -4.06 7.92 -24.26
CA LEU A 45 -3.35 6.69 -23.92
C LEU A 45 -2.09 6.47 -24.76
N TYR A 46 -1.92 7.16 -25.89
CA TYR A 46 -0.73 7.01 -26.73
C TYR A 46 0.58 7.28 -25.97
N PRO A 47 0.70 8.34 -25.13
CA PRO A 47 1.90 8.56 -24.34
C PRO A 47 2.19 7.43 -23.34
N PHE A 48 1.15 6.76 -22.84
CA PHE A 48 1.31 5.58 -21.99
C PHE A 48 1.84 4.39 -22.80
N TYR A 49 1.24 4.10 -23.96
CA TYR A 49 1.70 3.00 -24.83
C TYR A 49 3.12 3.21 -25.33
N GLN A 50 3.50 4.44 -25.68
CA GLN A 50 4.87 4.78 -26.06
C GLN A 50 5.86 4.50 -24.93
N ARG A 51 5.52 4.83 -23.67
CA ARG A 51 6.35 4.51 -22.51
C ARG A 51 6.46 3.01 -22.27
N VAL A 52 5.36 2.27 -22.43
CA VAL A 52 5.36 0.80 -22.34
C VAL A 52 6.29 0.19 -23.40
N ALA A 53 6.14 0.61 -24.66
CA ALA A 53 6.98 0.12 -25.76
C ALA A 53 8.46 0.50 -25.57
N GLN A 54 8.75 1.72 -25.12
CA GLN A 54 10.12 2.13 -24.79
C GLN A 54 10.70 1.25 -23.69
N TRP A 55 9.96 1.03 -22.60
CA TRP A 55 10.41 0.20 -21.49
C TRP A 55 10.64 -1.25 -21.92
N GLN A 56 9.73 -1.84 -22.72
CA GLN A 56 9.89 -3.18 -23.29
C GLN A 56 11.15 -3.32 -24.15
N ASN A 57 11.45 -2.32 -24.99
CA ASN A 57 12.56 -2.39 -25.95
C ASN A 57 13.93 -2.07 -25.33
N THR A 58 13.96 -1.22 -24.29
CA THR A 58 15.22 -0.66 -23.76
C THR A 58 15.49 -1.03 -22.30
N GLY A 59 14.46 -1.47 -21.56
CA GLY A 59 14.50 -1.59 -20.11
C GLY A 59 14.59 -0.25 -19.36
N GLN A 60 14.52 0.88 -20.07
CA GLN A 60 14.67 2.21 -19.50
C GLN A 60 13.31 2.87 -19.24
N GLY A 61 13.31 3.79 -18.28
CA GLY A 61 12.13 4.54 -17.89
C GLY A 61 11.31 3.84 -16.82
N ARG A 62 10.27 4.54 -16.34
CA ARG A 62 9.43 4.09 -15.23
C ARG A 62 7.96 4.23 -15.60
N ILE A 63 7.21 3.15 -15.40
CA ILE A 63 5.76 3.13 -15.56
C ILE A 63 5.14 3.07 -14.18
N ASN A 64 4.43 4.13 -13.79
CA ASN A 64 3.72 4.20 -12.51
C ASN A 64 2.22 4.03 -12.78
N VAL A 65 1.62 3.00 -12.18
CA VAL A 65 0.19 2.71 -12.29
C VAL A 65 -0.45 2.89 -10.92
N LEU A 66 -1.42 3.81 -10.84
CA LEU A 66 -2.26 4.01 -9.65
C LEU A 66 -3.61 3.33 -9.88
N HIS A 67 -3.93 2.32 -9.06
CA HIS A 67 -5.21 1.62 -9.11
C HIS A 67 -6.05 2.01 -7.90
N ILE A 68 -7.15 2.74 -8.15
CA ILE A 68 -8.07 3.27 -7.13
C ILE A 68 -9.36 2.47 -7.17
N GLY A 69 -9.87 2.06 -6.01
CA GLY A 69 -11.16 1.40 -5.90
C GLY A 69 -11.50 1.03 -4.45
N ALA A 70 -12.52 0.21 -4.28
CA ALA A 70 -13.03 -0.20 -2.97
C ALA A 70 -12.25 -1.41 -2.41
N SER A 71 -12.89 -2.19 -1.52
CA SER A 71 -12.27 -3.33 -0.81
C SER A 71 -11.65 -4.39 -1.74
N HIS A 72 -12.14 -4.57 -2.96
CA HIS A 72 -11.57 -5.49 -3.94
C HIS A 72 -10.17 -5.04 -4.44
N VAL A 73 -9.96 -3.73 -4.59
CA VAL A 73 -8.63 -3.17 -4.86
C VAL A 73 -7.74 -3.26 -3.62
N GLN A 74 -8.31 -2.97 -2.43
CA GLN A 74 -7.60 -3.11 -1.15
C GLN A 74 -7.15 -4.55 -0.89
N ALA A 75 -7.91 -5.58 -1.29
CA ALA A 75 -7.50 -6.98 -1.17
C ALA A 75 -6.22 -7.28 -1.99
N GLY A 76 -5.95 -6.47 -3.01
CA GLY A 76 -4.70 -6.46 -3.73
C GLY A 76 -4.52 -7.54 -4.79
N VAL A 77 -5.45 -8.50 -4.93
CA VAL A 77 -5.35 -9.64 -5.86
C VAL A 77 -5.23 -9.16 -7.32
N PHE A 78 -6.18 -8.33 -7.77
CA PHE A 78 -6.16 -7.82 -9.15
C PHE A 78 -4.96 -6.89 -9.39
N SER A 79 -4.69 -5.98 -8.46
CA SER A 79 -3.53 -5.07 -8.53
C SER A 79 -2.20 -5.82 -8.59
N HIS A 80 -2.08 -6.94 -7.86
CA HIS A 80 -0.91 -7.80 -7.92
C HIS A 80 -0.79 -8.52 -9.26
N ARG A 81 -1.90 -9.05 -9.78
CA ARG A 81 -1.92 -9.72 -11.09
C ARG A 81 -1.51 -8.76 -12.21
N MET A 82 -2.03 -7.53 -12.19
CA MET A 82 -1.62 -6.47 -13.12
C MET A 82 -0.13 -6.16 -13.00
N ARG A 83 0.38 -5.97 -11.76
CA ARG A 83 1.81 -5.74 -11.52
C ARG A 83 2.68 -6.89 -12.04
N TRP A 84 2.25 -8.13 -11.82
CA TRP A 84 2.93 -9.32 -12.33
C TRP A 84 2.96 -9.32 -13.86
N HIS A 85 1.86 -9.02 -14.54
CA HIS A 85 1.87 -8.94 -15.99
C HIS A 85 2.82 -7.84 -16.49
N PHE A 86 2.74 -6.63 -15.93
CA PHE A 86 3.65 -5.55 -16.30
C PHE A 86 5.13 -5.90 -16.07
N SER A 87 5.48 -6.59 -14.99
CA SER A 87 6.87 -6.99 -14.74
C SER A 87 7.39 -8.08 -15.67
N HIS A 88 6.51 -8.74 -16.43
CA HIS A 88 6.85 -9.78 -17.42
C HIS A 88 6.61 -9.30 -18.85
N LEU A 89 6.31 -8.00 -19.05
CA LEU A 89 6.21 -7.42 -20.38
C LEU A 89 7.64 -7.14 -20.90
N GLY A 90 8.24 -8.10 -21.59
CA GLY A 90 9.56 -7.96 -22.22
C GLY A 90 10.70 -8.69 -21.48
N ASP A 91 11.85 -8.79 -22.12
CA ASP A 91 13.00 -9.60 -21.66
C ASP A 91 13.92 -8.85 -20.67
N THR A 92 13.47 -7.73 -20.12
CA THR A 92 14.30 -6.87 -19.29
C THR A 92 14.39 -7.42 -17.87
N ALA A 93 15.60 -7.58 -17.33
CA ALA A 93 15.87 -8.05 -15.97
C ALA A 93 15.49 -7.03 -14.86
N ALA A 94 14.64 -6.04 -15.16
CA ALA A 94 14.28 -4.99 -14.22
C ALA A 94 13.31 -5.53 -13.15
N LEU A 95 13.76 -5.56 -11.90
CA LEU A 95 12.89 -5.95 -10.78
C LEU A 95 11.81 -4.89 -10.57
N PRO A 96 10.52 -5.28 -10.43
CA PRO A 96 9.47 -4.32 -10.16
C PRO A 96 9.66 -3.70 -8.78
N SER A 97 9.23 -2.45 -8.63
CA SER A 97 9.05 -1.87 -7.29
C SER A 97 7.68 -2.26 -6.73
N ARG A 98 7.58 -2.38 -5.40
CA ARG A 98 6.29 -2.64 -4.76
C ARG A 98 5.36 -1.43 -4.84
N GLY A 99 5.94 -0.23 -4.86
CA GLY A 99 5.21 1.04 -4.88
C GLY A 99 4.57 1.36 -3.53
N LEU A 100 3.38 1.96 -3.60
CA LEU A 100 2.58 2.34 -2.43
C LEU A 100 2.11 1.11 -1.64
N ILE A 101 2.33 1.12 -0.33
CA ILE A 101 1.79 0.17 0.64
C ILE A 101 1.21 0.94 1.84
N PHE A 102 0.32 0.27 2.57
CA PHE A 102 -0.20 0.78 3.83
C PHE A 102 -0.15 -0.32 4.91
N PRO A 103 0.18 0.00 6.16
CA PRO A 103 0.24 -0.99 7.25
C PRO A 103 -1.15 -1.40 7.76
N PHE A 104 -1.94 -2.09 6.94
CA PHE A 104 -3.33 -2.44 7.26
C PHE A 104 -3.48 -3.27 8.54
N SER A 105 -2.52 -4.15 8.86
CA SER A 105 -2.55 -4.90 10.12
C SER A 105 -2.52 -4.01 11.35
N ALA A 106 -1.77 -2.89 11.32
CA ALA A 106 -1.76 -1.91 12.40
C ALA A 106 -3.11 -1.19 12.55
N ALA A 107 -3.83 -1.05 11.43
CA ALA A 107 -5.19 -0.52 11.38
C ALA A 107 -6.28 -1.57 11.71
N ARG A 108 -5.88 -2.76 12.17
CA ARG A 108 -6.76 -3.91 12.46
C ARG A 108 -7.70 -4.25 11.30
N THR A 109 -7.16 -4.24 10.08
CA THR A 109 -7.90 -4.65 8.87
C THR A 109 -7.06 -5.54 7.98
N ASN A 110 -7.75 -6.24 7.07
CA ASN A 110 -7.12 -7.16 6.14
C ASN A 110 -6.03 -6.47 5.33
N ASN A 111 -4.83 -7.05 5.39
CA ASN A 111 -3.70 -6.68 4.57
C ASN A 111 -3.70 -7.53 3.29
N PRO A 112 -3.29 -6.97 2.13
CA PRO A 112 -3.02 -7.78 0.93
C PRO A 112 -2.08 -8.95 1.25
N PRO A 113 -2.27 -10.13 0.64
CA PRO A 113 -1.46 -11.30 0.95
C PRO A 113 -0.01 -11.18 0.43
N TYR A 114 0.27 -10.24 -0.47
CA TYR A 114 1.56 -10.09 -1.17
C TYR A 114 2.57 -9.19 -0.44
N TYR A 115 2.33 -8.89 0.83
CA TYR A 115 3.33 -8.37 1.78
C TYR A 115 2.80 -8.60 3.19
N LYS A 116 3.68 -8.69 4.17
CA LYS A 116 3.30 -8.86 5.58
C LYS A 116 3.58 -7.61 6.37
N VAL A 117 2.60 -7.27 7.20
CA VAL A 117 2.69 -6.21 8.19
C VAL A 117 2.47 -6.81 9.57
N ARG A 118 3.37 -6.51 10.49
CA ARG A 118 3.20 -6.72 11.93
C ARG A 118 3.29 -5.36 12.62
N SER A 119 2.59 -5.18 13.73
CA SER A 119 2.69 -3.96 14.51
C SER A 119 2.80 -4.28 16.00
N GLU A 120 3.46 -3.38 16.72
CA GLU A 120 3.53 -3.34 18.18
C GLU A 120 2.96 -2.02 18.68
N GLY A 121 2.60 -1.97 19.96
CA GLY A 121 1.98 -0.81 20.59
C GLY A 121 0.53 -0.56 20.15
N THR A 122 0.00 0.55 20.62
CA THR A 122 -1.42 0.90 20.42
C THR A 122 -1.62 1.86 19.26
N TRP A 123 -2.44 1.46 18.28
CA TRP A 123 -2.77 2.26 17.10
C TRP A 123 -4.26 2.61 17.08
N LYS A 124 -4.54 3.90 16.83
CA LYS A 124 -5.85 4.42 16.44
C LYS A 124 -5.96 4.43 14.92
N THR A 125 -7.17 4.35 14.39
CA THR A 125 -7.41 4.26 12.94
C THR A 125 -8.53 5.20 12.54
N THR A 126 -8.32 5.90 11.43
CA THR A 126 -9.29 6.81 10.82
C THR A 126 -9.46 6.44 9.35
N ARG A 127 -10.70 6.40 8.84
CA ARG A 127 -11.00 6.00 7.46
C ARG A 127 -11.96 7.01 6.83
N ASN A 128 -11.90 7.12 5.50
CA ASN A 128 -12.78 7.97 4.70
C ASN A 128 -14.26 7.57 4.74
N VAL A 129 -14.59 6.40 5.28
CA VAL A 129 -15.97 5.95 5.52
C VAL A 129 -16.56 6.45 6.84
N TYR A 130 -15.76 7.07 7.70
CA TYR A 130 -16.26 7.68 8.93
C TYR A 130 -16.92 9.01 8.60
N LYS A 131 -18.04 9.30 9.30
CA LYS A 131 -18.82 10.52 9.08
C LYS A 131 -18.00 11.78 9.38
N ASP A 132 -17.28 11.76 10.49
CA ASP A 132 -16.48 12.86 10.99
C ASP A 132 -15.08 12.32 11.30
N TYR A 133 -14.06 13.03 10.84
CA TYR A 133 -12.66 12.75 11.18
C TYR A 133 -11.83 14.03 11.22
N ASP A 134 -10.88 14.07 12.15
CA ASP A 134 -10.02 15.22 12.49
C ASP A 134 -8.58 15.07 11.97
N ILE A 135 -8.34 14.02 11.18
CA ILE A 135 -7.01 13.63 10.70
C ILE A 135 -7.04 13.57 9.18
N ASP A 136 -6.05 14.20 8.54
CA ASP A 136 -5.85 14.09 7.10
C ASP A 136 -5.51 12.67 6.68
N LEU A 137 -6.30 12.15 5.74
CA LEU A 137 -6.14 10.80 5.23
C LEU A 137 -5.13 10.75 4.09
N GLY A 138 -4.40 9.63 3.99
CA GLY A 138 -3.57 9.36 2.83
C GLY A 138 -4.34 8.94 1.59
N MET A 139 -3.61 8.76 0.48
CA MET A 139 -4.14 8.20 -0.78
C MET A 139 -4.84 6.83 -0.64
N SER A 140 -4.60 6.09 0.45
CA SER A 140 -5.27 4.83 0.75
C SER A 140 -6.66 5.02 1.38
N GLY A 141 -7.08 6.25 1.65
CA GLY A 141 -8.34 6.57 2.34
C GLY A 141 -8.35 6.15 3.82
N ILE A 142 -7.18 5.83 4.37
CA ILE A 142 -7.00 5.38 5.76
C ILE A 142 -5.74 6.02 6.34
N ALA A 143 -5.79 6.30 7.64
CA ALA A 143 -4.65 6.73 8.43
C ALA A 143 -4.62 5.93 9.73
N ILE A 144 -3.43 5.69 10.26
CA ILE A 144 -3.26 5.20 11.64
C ILE A 144 -2.49 6.23 12.44
N THR A 145 -2.87 6.36 13.72
CA THR A 145 -2.16 7.22 14.66
C THR A 145 -1.80 6.54 15.96
N THR A 146 -0.75 7.01 16.63
CA THR A 146 -0.32 6.43 17.92
C THR A 146 0.30 7.46 18.85
N GLN A 147 0.00 7.30 20.13
CA GLN A 147 0.56 8.04 21.28
C GLN A 147 1.59 7.21 22.06
N ASP A 148 1.75 5.95 21.67
CA ASP A 148 2.51 4.93 22.39
C ASP A 148 3.96 4.97 21.93
N SER A 149 4.89 5.32 22.82
CA SER A 149 6.32 5.43 22.52
C SER A 149 6.96 4.10 22.15
N THR A 150 6.28 2.97 22.41
CA THR A 150 6.75 1.63 22.03
C THR A 150 6.21 1.17 20.68
N ALA A 151 5.38 1.98 20.00
CA ALA A 151 4.72 1.51 18.79
C ALA A 151 5.69 1.35 17.62
N ARG A 152 5.54 0.24 16.91
CA ARG A 152 6.37 -0.11 15.75
C ARG A 152 5.53 -0.73 14.66
N VAL A 153 5.97 -0.57 13.43
CA VAL A 153 5.43 -1.26 12.26
C VAL A 153 6.56 -2.00 11.59
N TYR A 154 6.37 -3.30 11.33
CA TYR A 154 7.29 -4.14 10.60
C TYR A 154 6.67 -4.47 9.26
N VAL A 155 7.43 -4.26 8.18
CA VAL A 155 7.02 -4.54 6.82
C VAL A 155 7.97 -5.56 6.22
N LYS A 156 7.41 -6.58 5.56
CA LYS A 156 8.17 -7.54 4.74
C LYS A 156 7.47 -7.73 3.40
N LEU A 157 8.14 -7.40 2.30
CA LEU A 157 7.54 -7.37 0.96
C LEU A 157 7.50 -8.75 0.30
N ASN A 158 8.55 -9.55 0.44
CA ASN A 158 8.69 -10.82 -0.31
C ASN A 158 8.05 -12.02 0.38
N LYS A 159 7.22 -11.79 1.41
CA LYS A 159 6.49 -12.88 2.04
C LYS A 159 5.26 -13.20 1.19
N ASP A 160 5.18 -14.43 0.70
CA ASP A 160 4.04 -14.96 -0.05
C ASP A 160 3.77 -14.23 -1.39
N SER A 161 4.78 -13.52 -1.93
CA SER A 161 4.76 -12.85 -3.23
C SER A 161 5.48 -13.70 -4.29
N SER A 162 4.89 -13.83 -5.47
CA SER A 162 5.53 -14.40 -6.66
C SER A 162 6.55 -13.47 -7.32
N LEU A 163 6.62 -12.21 -6.87
CA LEU A 163 7.59 -11.21 -7.30
C LEU A 163 8.57 -10.92 -6.17
N LEU A 164 9.86 -10.79 -6.52
CA LEU A 164 10.91 -10.38 -5.59
C LEU A 164 11.10 -8.86 -5.67
N TYR A 165 10.85 -8.20 -4.55
CA TYR A 165 11.04 -6.78 -4.34
C TYR A 165 12.32 -6.53 -3.57
N GLN A 166 13.07 -5.54 -4.03
CA GLN A 166 14.21 -4.96 -3.30
C GLN A 166 14.11 -3.44 -3.36
N PHE A 167 14.37 -2.79 -2.23
CA PHE A 167 14.40 -1.34 -2.11
C PHE A 167 15.62 -0.87 -1.35
N SER A 168 16.17 0.26 -1.77
CA SER A 168 17.17 1.01 -1.01
C SER A 168 16.64 2.35 -0.51
N ARG A 169 15.42 2.74 -0.91
CA ARG A 169 14.77 3.98 -0.49
C ARG A 169 13.39 3.72 0.08
N ILE A 170 13.10 4.41 1.17
CA ILE A 170 11.77 4.43 1.78
C ILE A 170 11.31 5.89 1.82
N ARG A 171 10.07 6.12 1.43
CA ARG A 171 9.37 7.38 1.65
C ARG A 171 8.14 7.12 2.52
N LEU A 172 8.11 7.77 3.67
CA LEU A 172 6.98 7.78 4.58
C LEU A 172 6.14 9.03 4.30
N LEU A 173 4.91 8.80 3.87
CA LEU A 173 3.91 9.85 3.69
C LEU A 173 3.16 10.02 5.01
N CYS A 174 3.34 11.18 5.64
CA CYS A 174 2.67 11.53 6.89
C CYS A 174 2.43 13.03 6.94
N ASN A 175 1.21 13.45 7.26
CA ASN A 175 0.97 14.86 7.54
C ASN A 175 1.36 15.15 8.99
N ALA A 176 2.62 15.56 9.21
CA ALA A 176 3.10 16.02 10.51
C ALA A 176 3.87 17.34 10.29
N PRO A 177 3.17 18.49 10.31
CA PRO A 177 3.79 19.80 10.05
C PRO A 177 4.76 20.28 11.15
N SER A 178 4.89 19.53 12.25
CA SER A 178 5.72 19.89 13.40
C SER A 178 6.78 18.81 13.67
N PRO A 179 8.01 19.17 14.11
CA PRO A 179 9.08 18.23 14.50
C PRO A 179 8.76 17.38 15.75
N SER A 180 7.47 17.22 16.12
CA SER A 180 7.00 16.49 17.30
C SER A 180 7.32 14.99 17.25
N PHE A 181 7.61 14.44 16.06
CA PHE A 181 8.03 13.05 15.87
C PHE A 181 9.13 12.96 14.83
N ILE A 182 10.17 12.20 15.17
CA ILE A 182 11.24 11.88 14.23
C ILE A 182 11.12 10.38 13.93
N PRO A 183 10.71 9.98 12.71
CA PRO A 183 10.61 8.58 12.36
C PRO A 183 12.00 7.98 12.13
N LEU A 184 12.15 6.72 12.53
CA LEU A 184 13.35 5.92 12.31
C LEU A 184 13.00 4.66 11.51
N VAL A 185 13.91 4.29 10.62
CA VAL A 185 13.93 2.97 10.00
C VAL A 185 14.92 2.09 10.74
N ASN A 186 14.53 0.85 11.06
CA ASN A 186 15.37 -0.14 11.73
C ASN A 186 16.00 0.40 13.04
N ASP A 187 15.22 1.21 13.78
CA ASP A 187 15.56 1.81 15.09
C ASP A 187 16.82 2.69 15.11
N SER A 188 17.43 2.97 13.95
CA SER A 188 18.74 3.63 13.89
C SER A 188 18.86 4.65 12.76
N LEU A 189 18.14 4.46 11.65
CA LEU A 189 18.22 5.35 10.50
C LEU A 189 17.19 6.48 10.62
N PHE A 190 17.66 7.67 10.94
CA PHE A 190 16.85 8.89 10.93
C PHE A 190 16.47 9.29 9.50
N GLY A 191 15.21 9.68 9.32
CA GLY A 191 14.74 10.21 8.04
C GLY A 191 15.19 11.65 7.81
N THR A 192 15.25 12.05 6.55
CA THR A 192 15.32 13.46 6.14
C THR A 192 13.93 13.95 5.77
N TYR A 193 13.49 15.06 6.35
CA TYR A 193 12.19 15.65 6.03
C TYR A 193 12.24 16.44 4.72
N ASP A 194 11.41 16.05 3.76
CA ASP A 194 11.21 16.72 2.48
C ASP A 194 10.00 17.65 2.58
N ARG A 195 10.27 18.96 2.64
CA ARG A 195 9.24 20.01 2.75
C ARG A 195 8.36 20.13 1.51
N ALA A 196 8.89 19.81 0.32
CA ALA A 196 8.14 19.96 -0.92
C ALA A 196 7.04 18.90 -1.04
N THR A 197 7.32 17.69 -0.55
CA THR A 197 6.38 16.57 -0.59
C THR A 197 5.70 16.27 0.75
N GLN A 198 6.04 17.04 1.81
CA GLN A 198 5.58 16.83 3.19
C GLN A 198 5.76 15.36 3.62
N SER A 199 6.96 14.82 3.39
CA SER A 199 7.26 13.41 3.62
C SER A 199 8.63 13.21 4.24
N TRP A 200 8.87 12.03 4.83
CA TRP A 200 10.20 11.63 5.28
C TRP A 200 10.82 10.65 4.30
N THR A 201 12.09 10.87 3.97
CA THR A 201 12.86 9.97 3.11
C THR A 201 13.99 9.31 3.87
N PHE A 202 14.24 8.04 3.55
CA PHE A 202 15.29 7.23 4.14
C PHE A 202 16.09 6.57 3.03
N GLN A 203 17.42 6.62 3.16
CA GLN A 203 18.34 5.95 2.25
C GLN A 203 19.04 4.81 2.99
N LEU A 204 18.81 3.58 2.53
CA LEU A 204 19.46 2.39 3.05
C LEU A 204 20.84 2.23 2.38
N THR A 205 21.80 1.71 3.15
CA THR A 205 23.15 1.40 2.66
C THR A 205 23.17 0.18 1.73
N GLN A 206 22.22 -0.73 1.90
CA GLN A 206 22.04 -1.93 1.09
C GLN A 206 20.58 -2.11 0.73
N ALA A 207 20.32 -2.78 -0.39
CA ALA A 207 18.97 -3.13 -0.80
C ALA A 207 18.39 -4.19 0.16
N GLN A 208 17.15 -3.97 0.59
CA GLN A 208 16.45 -4.82 1.56
C GLN A 208 15.05 -5.18 1.03
N ASP A 209 14.41 -6.19 1.63
CA ASP A 209 13.03 -6.60 1.35
C ASP A 209 12.08 -6.33 2.53
N SER A 210 12.62 -5.84 3.64
CA SER A 210 11.93 -5.66 4.90
C SER A 210 12.54 -4.50 5.67
N PHE A 211 11.72 -3.87 6.50
CA PHE A 211 12.14 -2.79 7.40
C PHE A 211 11.20 -2.71 8.59
N SER A 212 11.67 -2.13 9.69
CA SER A 212 10.82 -1.62 10.76
C SER A 212 10.74 -0.10 10.72
N LEU A 213 9.60 0.43 11.12
CA LEU A 213 9.36 1.84 11.37
C LEU A 213 9.08 2.02 12.85
N SER A 214 9.84 2.90 13.47
CA SER A 214 9.68 3.38 14.84
C SER A 214 9.80 4.90 14.87
N PHE A 215 9.70 5.51 16.05
CA PHE A 215 9.76 6.96 16.19
C PHE A 215 10.31 7.36 17.56
N VAL A 216 10.96 8.52 17.61
CA VAL A 216 11.37 9.16 18.85
C VAL A 216 10.44 10.34 19.14
N GLU A 217 9.95 10.39 20.38
CA GLU A 217 9.04 11.43 20.87
C GLU A 217 9.78 12.76 21.05
N ASN A 218 9.24 13.84 20.47
CA ASN A 218 9.68 15.21 20.75
C ASN A 218 8.55 15.99 21.43
N LYS A 219 8.47 15.79 22.76
CA LYS A 219 7.80 16.52 23.87
C LYS A 219 6.47 17.29 23.70
N ALA A 220 5.86 17.45 22.51
CA ALA A 220 4.74 18.40 22.33
C ALA A 220 3.41 17.81 21.83
N VAL A 221 3.38 16.68 21.10
CA VAL A 221 2.13 16.07 20.59
C VAL A 221 2.31 14.56 20.55
N LYS A 222 1.23 13.80 20.79
CA LYS A 222 1.20 12.34 20.97
C LYS A 222 0.54 11.59 19.78
N ALA A 223 0.74 12.00 18.53
CA ALA A 223 0.14 11.29 17.39
C ALA A 223 1.12 11.20 16.22
N PHE A 224 1.82 10.06 16.10
CA PHE A 224 2.42 9.68 14.83
C PHE A 224 1.28 9.41 13.84
N MET A 225 1.43 9.78 12.57
CA MET A 225 0.46 9.49 11.52
C MET A 225 1.20 8.80 10.40
N THR A 226 0.71 7.68 9.87
CA THR A 226 1.16 7.20 8.57
C THR A 226 -0.04 7.13 7.64
N ASN A 227 0.10 7.86 6.55
CA ASN A 227 -0.90 8.01 5.52
C ASN A 227 -0.64 7.01 4.40
N ASN A 228 0.62 6.79 4.06
CA ASN A 228 1.11 5.69 3.24
C ASN A 228 2.62 5.49 3.40
N LEU A 229 3.12 4.38 2.88
CA LEU A 229 4.54 4.09 2.74
C LEU A 229 4.85 3.78 1.27
N MET A 230 5.99 4.22 0.78
CA MET A 230 6.51 3.83 -0.52
C MET A 230 7.91 3.24 -0.32
N ALA A 231 8.11 2.01 -0.77
CA ALA A 231 9.41 1.37 -0.83
C ALA A 231 9.82 1.22 -2.29
N PHE A 232 10.94 1.84 -2.68
CA PHE A 232 11.38 1.91 -4.07
C PHE A 232 12.91 1.96 -4.20
N SER A 233 13.39 1.82 -5.43
CA SER A 233 14.79 1.96 -5.83
C SER A 233 14.87 3.00 -6.95
N ASP A 234 16.01 3.67 -7.10
CA ASP A 234 16.23 4.71 -8.13
C ASP A 234 16.55 4.16 -9.52
N LYS A 235 16.52 2.84 -9.70
CA LYS A 235 16.67 2.25 -11.02
C LYS A 235 15.45 2.53 -11.90
#